data_AF-A0A258BM94-F1
#
_entry.id   AF-A0A258BM94-F1
#
_cell.length_a   1.000
_cell.length_b   1.000
_cell.length_c   1.000
_cell.angle_alpha   90.00
_cell.angle_beta   90.00
_cell.angle_gamma   90.00
#
_symmetry.space_group_name_H-M   'P 1'
#
loop_
_entity.id
_entity.type
_entity.pdbx_description
1 polymer ?
#
loop_
_entity_poly.entity_id
_entity_poly.type
_entity_poly.pdbx_seq_one_letter_code
_entity_poly.pdbx_strand_id
1 'polypeptide(L)'
;MEDLGVIDQFVATFSAYIDSGFGLLQPDVAFLTSALIAIDITLAGLFWAMGPDTDIVGRFLKKVLYVGAFALILGNFALLSDVVFTSFAQLGLNATGGTITADDIMKPGFVAATGFDAALPLLDEIEKL
;
A
#
# COMPACT_ATOMS: atom_id res chain seq x y z
N MET A 1 -13.66 18.16 24.64
CA MET A 1 -12.62 17.13 24.39
C MET A 1 -13.21 15.76 24.02
N GLU A 2 -14.52 15.51 24.16
CA GLU A 2 -15.14 14.21 23.84
C GLU A 2 -15.53 14.01 22.35
N ASP A 3 -15.42 15.04 21.50
CA ASP A 3 -15.98 15.00 20.13
C ASP A 3 -14.98 14.56 19.05
N LEU A 4 -13.67 14.76 19.27
CA LEU A 4 -12.64 14.45 18.27
C LEU A 4 -12.37 12.94 18.13
N GLY A 5 -12.59 12.15 19.18
CA GLY A 5 -12.44 10.69 19.13
C GLY A 5 -13.50 9.99 18.27
N VAL A 6 -14.62 10.66 17.97
CA VAL A 6 -15.67 10.13 17.07
C VAL A 6 -15.15 10.02 15.63
N ILE A 7 -14.31 10.96 15.20
CA ILE A 7 -13.72 10.94 13.84
C ILE A 7 -12.76 9.74 13.72
N ASP A 8 -11.93 9.49 14.74
CA ASP A 8 -11.02 8.34 14.76
C ASP A 8 -11.81 7.01 14.74
N GLN A 9 -12.88 6.90 15.53
CA GLN A 9 -13.75 5.71 15.55
C GLN A 9 -14.47 5.48 14.21
N PHE A 10 -14.95 6.55 13.58
CA PHE A 10 -15.59 6.49 12.27
C PHE A 10 -14.61 6.01 11.20
N VAL A 11 -13.42 6.61 11.13
CA VAL A 11 -12.37 6.21 10.17
C VAL A 11 -11.93 4.77 10.39
N ALA A 12 -11.72 4.36 11.66
CA ALA A 12 -11.38 2.97 11.97
C ALA A 12 -12.45 1.98 11.51
N THR A 13 -13.73 2.30 11.73
CA THR A 13 -14.86 1.44 11.32
C THR A 13 -15.00 1.39 9.81
N PHE A 14 -14.86 2.54 9.13
CA PHE A 14 -14.97 2.65 7.69
C PHE A 14 -13.84 1.91 6.96
N SER A 15 -12.59 2.08 7.42
CA SER A 15 -11.43 1.35 6.90
C SER A 15 -11.57 -0.16 7.09
N ALA A 16 -11.98 -0.61 8.27
CA ALA A 16 -12.21 -2.04 8.53
C ALA A 16 -13.30 -2.64 7.60
N TYR A 17 -14.34 -1.87 7.29
CA TYR A 17 -15.39 -2.31 6.38
C TYR A 17 -14.89 -2.39 4.92
N ILE A 18 -14.11 -1.42 4.47
CA ILE A 18 -13.48 -1.44 3.14
C ILE A 18 -12.52 -2.63 2.99
N ASP A 19 -11.65 -2.84 3.98
CA ASP A 19 -10.70 -3.96 3.99
C ASP A 19 -11.41 -5.30 3.96
N SER A 20 -12.56 -5.41 4.65
CA SER A 20 -13.40 -6.63 4.59
C SER A 20 -13.97 -6.90 3.20
N GLY A 21 -14.36 -5.84 2.46
CA GLY A 21 -14.86 -5.95 1.10
C GLY A 21 -13.80 -6.45 0.11
N PHE A 22 -12.56 -5.97 0.24
CA PHE A 22 -11.43 -6.46 -0.55
C PHE A 22 -10.97 -7.86 -0.11
N GLY A 23 -11.07 -8.19 1.18
CA GLY A 23 -10.78 -9.53 1.70
C GLY A 23 -11.66 -10.63 1.08
N LEU A 24 -12.91 -10.31 0.76
CA LEU A 24 -13.81 -11.25 0.07
C LEU A 24 -13.41 -11.50 -1.40
N LEU A 25 -12.77 -10.53 -2.06
CA LEU A 25 -12.31 -10.64 -3.45
C LEU A 25 -10.90 -11.22 -3.57
N GLN A 26 -10.13 -11.23 -2.48
CA GLN A 26 -8.75 -11.73 -2.45
C GLN A 26 -8.61 -13.16 -3.01
N PRO A 27 -9.49 -14.14 -2.68
CA PRO A 27 -9.36 -15.50 -3.22
C PRO A 27 -9.54 -15.56 -4.74
N ASP A 28 -10.50 -14.81 -5.27
CA ASP A 28 -10.81 -14.79 -6.71
C ASP A 28 -9.70 -14.11 -7.51
N VAL A 29 -9.16 -13.00 -6.99
CA VAL A 29 -8.02 -12.31 -7.60
C VAL A 29 -6.78 -13.20 -7.56
N ALA A 30 -6.49 -13.84 -6.43
CA ALA A 30 -5.36 -14.74 -6.30
C ALA A 30 -5.48 -15.93 -7.27
N PHE A 31 -6.68 -16.52 -7.41
CA PHE A 31 -6.94 -17.57 -8.37
C PHE A 31 -6.68 -17.09 -9.80
N LEU A 32 -7.28 -15.98 -10.22
CA LEU A 32 -7.13 -15.45 -11.58
C LEU A 32 -5.67 -15.13 -11.90
N THR A 33 -4.96 -14.47 -10.98
CA THR A 33 -3.53 -14.16 -11.13
C THR A 33 -2.70 -15.43 -11.24
N SER A 34 -2.92 -16.43 -10.38
CA SER A 34 -2.19 -17.70 -10.43
C SER A 34 -2.44 -18.47 -11.73
N ALA A 35 -3.68 -18.48 -12.23
CA ALA A 35 -4.06 -19.12 -13.47
C ALA A 35 -3.38 -18.44 -14.67
N LEU A 36 -3.37 -17.10 -14.71
CA LEU A 36 -2.68 -16.34 -15.75
C LEU A 36 -1.16 -16.58 -15.74
N ILE A 37 -0.54 -16.65 -14.55
CA ILE A 37 0.89 -16.99 -14.41
C ILE A 37 1.16 -18.40 -14.93
N ALA A 38 0.34 -19.38 -14.55
CA ALA A 38 0.50 -20.76 -15.00
C ALA A 38 0.39 -20.88 -16.53
N ILE A 39 -0.55 -20.15 -17.14
CA ILE A 39 -0.69 -20.08 -18.60
C ILE A 39 0.56 -19.48 -19.25
N ASP A 40 1.08 -18.37 -18.73
CA ASP A 40 2.24 -17.70 -19.32
C ASP A 40 3.51 -18.58 -19.24
N ILE A 41 3.74 -19.23 -18.10
CA ILE A 41 4.84 -20.19 -17.92
C ILE A 41 4.67 -21.39 -18.87
N THR A 42 3.45 -21.93 -19.00
CA THR A 42 3.16 -23.07 -19.87
C THR A 42 3.43 -22.74 -21.33
N LEU A 43 2.97 -21.57 -21.79
CA LEU A 43 3.21 -21.08 -23.15
C LEU A 43 4.69 -20.80 -23.40
N ALA A 44 5.41 -20.22 -22.43
CA ALA A 44 6.85 -20.03 -22.52
C ALA A 44 7.60 -21.37 -22.64
N GLY A 45 7.19 -22.39 -21.90
CA GLY A 45 7.73 -23.75 -21.98
C GLY A 45 7.40 -24.45 -23.31
N LEU A 46 6.20 -24.26 -23.87
CA LEU A 46 5.82 -24.78 -25.18
C LEU A 46 6.62 -24.13 -26.30
N PHE A 47 6.79 -22.81 -26.28
CA PHE A 47 7.67 -22.11 -27.23
C PHE A 47 9.13 -22.51 -27.08
N TRP A 48 9.57 -22.85 -25.85
CA TRP A 48 10.89 -23.42 -25.58
C TRP A 48 11.08 -24.82 -26.20
N ALA A 49 10.07 -25.69 -26.12
CA ALA A 49 10.13 -27.05 -26.66
C ALA A 49 10.10 -27.12 -28.20
N MET A 50 9.71 -26.04 -28.88
CA MET A 50 9.51 -25.99 -30.35
C MET A 50 10.57 -25.19 -31.12
N GLY A 51 11.58 -24.59 -30.46
CA GLY A 51 12.52 -23.64 -31.08
C GLY A 51 13.84 -24.24 -31.62
N PRO A 52 14.36 -23.84 -32.82
CA PRO A 52 15.54 -24.47 -33.43
C PRO A 52 16.94 -23.90 -33.10
N ASP A 53 17.10 -22.74 -32.44
CA ASP A 53 18.40 -22.01 -32.44
C ASP A 53 18.98 -21.63 -31.06
N THR A 54 20.30 -21.77 -30.93
CA THR A 54 21.15 -21.86 -29.72
C THR A 54 21.28 -20.67 -28.76
N ASP A 55 20.43 -19.64 -28.83
CA ASP A 55 20.38 -18.52 -27.86
C ASP A 55 19.08 -18.55 -27.02
N ILE A 56 18.63 -19.76 -26.73
CA ILE A 56 17.35 -20.05 -26.06
C ILE A 56 17.42 -19.81 -24.56
N VAL A 57 18.54 -20.17 -23.91
CA VAL A 57 18.65 -20.15 -22.44
C VAL A 57 18.59 -18.72 -21.89
N GLY A 58 19.29 -17.77 -22.51
CA GLY A 58 19.29 -16.37 -22.08
C GLY A 58 17.93 -15.69 -22.25
N ARG A 59 17.24 -15.94 -23.37
CA ARG A 59 15.89 -15.42 -23.63
C ARG A 59 14.83 -16.02 -22.72
N PHE A 60 14.92 -17.33 -22.46
CA PHE A 60 14.03 -18.02 -21.54
C PHE A 60 14.20 -17.51 -20.10
N LEU A 61 15.44 -17.45 -19.60
CA LEU A 61 15.74 -16.91 -18.27
C LEU A 61 15.24 -15.49 -18.10
N LYS A 62 15.44 -14.62 -19.11
CA LYS A 62 14.95 -13.24 -19.07
C LYS A 62 13.43 -13.19 -18.94
N LYS A 63 12.71 -14.04 -19.67
CA LYS A 63 11.24 -14.06 -19.65
C LYS A 63 10.69 -14.66 -18.36
N VAL A 64 11.28 -15.74 -17.87
CA VAL A 64 10.94 -16.36 -16.58
C VAL A 64 11.23 -15.42 -15.42
N LEU A 65 12.37 -14.72 -15.42
CA LEU A 65 12.67 -13.72 -14.38
C LEU A 65 11.70 -12.55 -14.44
N TYR A 66 11.33 -12.08 -15.64
CA TYR A 66 10.40 -10.96 -15.78
C TYR A 66 9.01 -11.33 -15.27
N VAL A 67 8.47 -12.45 -15.73
CA VAL A 67 7.14 -12.94 -15.35
C VAL A 67 7.13 -13.38 -13.88
N GLY A 68 8.18 -14.06 -13.42
CA GLY A 68 8.35 -14.47 -12.03
C GLY A 68 8.47 -13.29 -11.07
N ALA A 69 9.21 -12.24 -11.44
CA ALA A 69 9.27 -11.01 -10.66
C ALA A 69 7.91 -10.30 -10.65
N PHE A 70 7.21 -10.26 -11.78
CA PHE A 70 5.88 -9.65 -11.85
C PHE A 70 4.86 -10.40 -10.99
N ALA A 71 4.89 -11.74 -11.03
CA ALA A 71 4.10 -12.62 -10.18
C ALA A 71 4.43 -12.42 -8.70
N LEU A 72 5.71 -12.32 -8.35
CA LEU A 72 6.17 -12.09 -6.98
C LEU A 72 5.64 -10.74 -6.46
N ILE A 73 5.74 -9.69 -7.26
CA ILE A 73 5.27 -8.34 -6.91
C ILE A 73 3.75 -8.34 -6.73
N LEU A 74 2.99 -8.91 -7.67
CA LEU A 74 1.53 -8.96 -7.55
C LEU A 74 1.07 -9.82 -6.38
N GLY A 75 1.69 -10.99 -6.18
CA GLY A 75 1.34 -11.90 -5.10
C GLY A 75 1.65 -11.35 -3.70
N ASN A 76 2.66 -10.47 -3.59
CA ASN A 76 3.08 -9.87 -2.33
C ASN A 76 2.81 -8.35 -2.28
N PHE A 77 1.93 -7.84 -3.14
CA PHE A 77 1.76 -6.40 -3.34
C PHE A 77 1.44 -5.67 -2.03
N ALA A 78 0.52 -6.20 -1.22
CA ALA A 78 0.15 -5.61 0.07
C ALA A 78 1.35 -5.48 1.02
N LEU A 79 2.17 -6.52 1.16
CA LEU A 79 3.37 -6.50 2.01
C LEU A 79 4.41 -5.50 1.46
N LEU A 80 4.69 -5.56 0.15
CA LEU A 80 5.65 -4.66 -0.50
C LEU A 80 5.23 -3.20 -0.35
N SER A 81 3.94 -2.89 -0.53
CA SER A 81 3.39 -1.55 -0.34
C SER A 81 3.53 -1.10 1.12
N ASP A 82 3.18 -1.95 2.09
CA ASP A 82 3.28 -1.63 3.52
C ASP A 82 4.73 -1.30 3.93
N VAL A 83 5.71 -2.09 3.48
CA VAL A 83 7.13 -1.84 3.72
C VAL A 83 7.56 -0.50 3.13
N VAL A 84 7.13 -0.17 1.92
CA VAL A 84 7.45 1.10 1.26
C VAL A 84 6.83 2.28 2.03
N PHE A 85 5.55 2.20 2.39
CA PHE A 85 4.86 3.26 3.14
C PHE A 85 5.48 3.48 4.52
N THR A 86 5.75 2.40 5.25
CA THR A 86 6.41 2.46 6.57
C THR A 86 7.79 3.08 6.45
N SER A 87 8.56 2.73 5.41
CA SER A 87 9.89 3.31 5.17
C SER A 87 9.81 4.81 4.90
N PHE A 88 8.87 5.26 4.07
CA PHE A 88 8.68 6.69 3.81
C PHE A 88 8.18 7.45 5.04
N ALA A 89 7.26 6.87 5.81
CA ALA A 89 6.81 7.46 7.07
C ALA A 89 8.00 7.63 8.02
N GLN A 90 8.82 6.60 8.19
CA GLN A 90 10.00 6.65 9.05
C GLN A 90 11.03 7.69 8.59
N LEU A 91 11.28 7.81 7.28
CA LEU A 91 12.14 8.87 6.73
C LEU A 91 11.55 10.26 6.99
N GLY A 92 10.24 10.43 6.86
CA GLY A 92 9.55 11.69 7.17
C GLY A 92 9.69 12.08 8.65
N LEU A 93 9.51 11.14 9.58
CA LEU A 93 9.70 11.37 11.01
C LEU A 93 11.15 11.75 11.37
N ASN A 94 12.12 11.11 10.72
CA ASN A 94 13.53 11.44 10.91
C ASN A 94 13.85 12.86 10.41
N ALA A 95 13.19 13.32 9.34
CA ALA A 95 13.37 14.67 8.80
C ALA A 95 12.68 15.77 9.63
N THR A 96 11.60 15.45 10.35
CA THR A 96 10.85 16.41 11.19
C THR A 96 11.37 16.53 12.61
N GLY A 97 12.46 15.83 12.97
CA GLY A 97 13.11 15.95 14.27
C GLY A 97 12.54 15.06 15.38
N GLY A 98 11.71 14.06 15.04
CA GLY A 98 11.34 12.96 15.93
C GLY A 98 10.37 13.28 17.07
N THR A 99 9.71 14.44 17.07
CA THR A 99 8.74 14.83 18.12
C THR A 99 7.33 14.30 17.89
N ILE A 100 7.02 13.82 16.68
CA ILE A 100 5.72 13.26 16.29
C ILE A 100 5.94 11.81 15.85
N THR A 101 5.04 10.90 16.21
CA THR A 101 5.11 9.50 15.75
C THR A 101 4.21 9.27 14.53
N ALA A 102 4.49 8.23 13.74
CA ALA A 102 3.63 7.88 12.59
C ALA A 102 2.20 7.58 13.03
N ASP A 103 2.04 6.94 14.19
CA ASP A 103 0.75 6.61 14.80
C ASP A 103 -0.06 7.86 15.19
N ASP A 104 0.61 8.97 15.51
CA ASP A 104 -0.07 10.23 15.84
C ASP A 104 -0.58 10.94 14.59
N ILE A 105 0.13 10.84 13.46
CA ILE A 105 -0.31 11.42 12.18
C ILE A 105 -1.48 10.62 11.59
N MET A 106 -1.55 9.32 11.85
CA MET A 106 -2.66 8.46 11.41
C MET A 106 -3.94 8.65 12.24
N LYS A 107 -3.91 9.47 13.31
CA LYS A 107 -5.08 9.84 14.11
C LYS A 107 -5.63 11.20 13.65
N PRO A 108 -6.72 11.24 12.87
CA PRO A 108 -7.31 12.50 12.42
C PRO A 108 -7.71 13.44 13.57
N GLY A 109 -8.07 12.91 14.75
CA GLY A 109 -8.32 13.70 15.96
C GLY A 109 -7.10 14.49 16.46
N PHE A 110 -5.89 13.93 16.36
CA PHE A 110 -4.64 14.62 16.72
C PHE A 110 -4.33 15.77 15.74
N VAL A 111 -4.53 15.53 14.44
CA VAL A 111 -4.34 16.54 13.39
C VAL A 111 -5.37 17.67 13.54
N ALA A 112 -6.63 17.33 13.80
CA ALA A 112 -7.70 18.31 14.02
C ALA A 112 -7.49 19.13 15.29
N ALA A 113 -7.03 18.52 16.39
CA ALA A 113 -6.69 19.24 17.63
C ALA A 113 -5.54 20.22 17.40
N THR A 114 -4.45 19.76 16.77
CA THR A 114 -3.29 20.62 16.44
C THR A 114 -3.70 21.79 15.53
N GLY A 115 -4.56 21.54 14.55
CA GLY A 115 -5.09 22.57 13.66
C GLY A 115 -5.99 23.59 14.38
N PHE A 116 -6.82 23.12 15.32
CA PHE A 116 -7.67 23.98 16.14
C PHE A 116 -6.84 24.86 17.08
N ASP A 117 -5.84 24.28 17.77
CA ASP A 117 -4.93 25.02 18.65
C ASP A 117 -4.11 26.07 17.89
N ALA A 118 -3.73 25.78 16.64
CA ALA A 118 -3.04 26.75 15.79
C ALA A 118 -3.96 27.86 15.24
N ALA A 119 -5.25 27.57 15.06
CA ALA A 119 -6.24 28.52 14.55
C ALA A 119 -6.91 29.38 15.64
N LEU A 120 -6.94 28.90 16.88
CA LEU A 120 -7.52 29.61 18.03
C LEU A 120 -6.98 31.05 18.20
N PRO A 121 -5.65 31.29 18.14
CA PRO A 121 -5.09 32.64 18.28
C PRO A 121 -5.54 33.59 17.17
N LEU A 122 -5.82 33.06 15.97
CA LEU A 122 -6.32 33.86 14.85
C LEU A 122 -7.80 34.23 15.06
N LEU A 123 -8.60 33.32 15.62
CA LEU A 123 -10.00 33.59 15.96
C LEU A 123 -10.11 34.62 17.10
N ASP A 124 -9.29 34.49 18.15
CA ASP A 124 -9.23 35.45 19.26
C ASP A 124 -8.85 36.87 18.80
N GLU A 125 -8.03 36.99 17.75
CA GLU A 125 -7.62 38.28 17.20
C GLU A 125 -8.69 38.89 16.28
N ILE A 126 -9.47 38.05 15.58
CA ILE A 126 -10.65 38.48 14.82
C ILE A 126 -11.77 38.94 15.75
N GLU A 127 -11.93 38.31 16.91
CA GLU A 127 -12.97 38.68 17.89
C GLU A 127 -12.70 40.03 18.58
N LYS A 128 -11.44 40.48 18.59
CA LYS A 128 -11.03 41.79 19.14
C LYS A 128 -11.16 42.95 18.14
N LEU A 129 -11.49 42.68 16.88
CA LEU A 129 -11.75 43.67 15.83
C LEU A 129 -13.23 44.10 15.81
#